data_AF-A0A6V7JN76-F1
#
_entry.id   AF-A0A6V7JN76-F1
#
_cell.length_a   1.000
_cell.length_b   1.000
_cell.length_c   1.000
_cell.angle_alpha   90.00
_cell.angle_beta   90.00
_cell.angle_gamma   90.00
#
_symmetry.space_group_name_H-M   'P 1'
#
loop_
_entity.id
_entity.type
_entity.pdbx_description
1 polymer ?
#
loop_
_entity_poly.entity_id
_entity_poly.type
_entity_poly.pdbx_seq_one_letter_code
_entity_poly.pdbx_strand_id
1 'polypeptide(L)' 'IICEQVSHHPPVSAFHAEGDDFVFHGSIHPKLKFWGKNIEVHPKGVVTVELP' A
#
# COMPACT_ATOMS: atom_id res chain seq x y z
N ILE A 1 -4.58 -5.73 -12.26
CA ILE A 1 -3.99 -4.89 -11.18
C ILE A 1 -3.00 -3.91 -11.79
N ILE A 2 -3.06 -2.66 -11.38
CA ILE A 2 -2.11 -1.60 -11.73
C ILE A 2 -1.55 -1.05 -10.43
N CYS A 3 -0.24 -0.78 -10.41
CA CYS A 3 0.44 -0.16 -9.28
C CYS A 3 1.33 0.97 -9.79
N GLU A 4 1.46 2.04 -9.01
CA GLU A 4 2.33 3.17 -9.32
C GLU A 4 2.99 3.71 -8.05
N GLN A 5 4.26 4.08 -8.15
CA GLN A 5 4.94 4.86 -7.11
C GLN A 5 4.55 6.33 -7.29
N VAL A 6 3.57 6.79 -6.53
CA VAL A 6 2.95 8.11 -6.69
C VAL A 6 3.63 9.21 -5.87
N SER A 7 4.53 8.86 -4.95
CA SER A 7 5.30 9.84 -4.16
C SER A 7 6.69 9.32 -3.82
N HIS A 8 7.67 10.21 -3.83
CA HIS A 8 9.05 9.93 -3.42
C HIS A 8 9.31 10.30 -1.95
N HIS A 9 8.73 11.39 -1.46
CA HIS A 9 8.95 11.91 -0.09
C HIS A 9 7.63 12.36 0.57
N PRO A 10 7.01 11.54 1.45
CA PRO A 10 7.41 10.18 1.79
C PRO A 10 7.12 9.18 0.65
N PRO A 11 7.78 8.01 0.59
CA PRO A 11 7.54 7.02 -0.45
C PRO A 11 6.13 6.42 -0.32
N VAL A 12 5.30 6.53 -1.35
CA VAL A 12 3.94 5.98 -1.38
C VAL A 12 3.72 5.21 -2.67
N SER A 13 3.18 4.00 -2.55
CA SER A 13 2.71 3.21 -3.69
C SER A 13 1.18 3.15 -3.68
N ALA A 14 0.55 3.51 -4.79
CA ALA A 14 -0.89 3.31 -5.01
C ALA A 14 -1.12 2.03 -5.82
N PHE A 15 -2.26 1.38 -5.61
CA PHE A 15 -2.66 0.19 -6.35
C PHE A 15 -4.17 0.18 -6.60
N HIS A 16 -4.56 -0.43 -7.72
CA HIS A 16 -5.94 -0.62 -8.13
C HIS A 16 -6.11 -1.95 -8.88
N ALA A 17 -7.11 -2.73 -8.52
CA ALA A 17 -7.46 -3.98 -9.17
C ALA A 17 -8.97 -4.11 -9.26
N GLU A 18 -9.46 -4.43 -10.45
CA GLU A 18 -10.87 -4.74 -10.71
C GLU A 18 -10.99 -6.24 -10.94
N GLY A 19 -12.01 -6.85 -10.34
CA GLY A 19 -12.50 -8.18 -10.63
C GLY A 19 -14.00 -8.13 -10.91
N ASP A 20 -14.59 -9.28 -11.27
CA ASP A 20 -16.00 -9.34 -11.68
C ASP A 20 -16.97 -8.85 -10.60
N ASP A 21 -16.68 -9.17 -9.33
CA ASP A 21 -17.53 -8.84 -8.17
C ASP A 21 -16.77 -8.04 -7.10
N PHE A 22 -15.69 -7.34 -7.47
CA PHE A 22 -15.00 -6.47 -6.51
C PHE A 22 -14.13 -5.40 -7.16
N VAL A 23 -13.92 -4.32 -6.41
CA VAL A 23 -12.83 -3.38 -6.65
C VAL A 23 -11.92 -3.36 -5.43
N PHE A 24 -10.63 -3.65 -5.64
CA PHE A 24 -9.61 -3.64 -4.59
C PHE A 24 -8.61 -2.52 -4.87
N HIS A 25 -8.55 -1.53 -4.00
CA HIS A 25 -7.69 -0.37 -4.20
C HIS A 25 -7.18 0.21 -2.89
N GLY A 26 -6.18 1.07 -3.01
CA GLY A 26 -5.61 1.74 -1.87
C GLY A 26 -4.24 2.31 -2.13
N SER A 27 -3.59 2.69 -1.04
CA SER A 27 -2.21 3.16 -1.06
C SER A 27 -1.48 2.76 0.20
N ILE A 28 -0.18 2.57 0.07
CA ILE A 28 0.70 2.13 1.15
C ILE A 28 1.99 2.96 1.20
N HIS A 29 2.35 3.35 2.41
CA HIS A 29 3.58 4.01 2.82
C HIS A 29 4.29 3.13 3.87
N PRO A 30 5.29 2.33 3.49
CA PRO A 30 6.05 1.55 4.44
C PRO A 30 6.98 2.44 5.25
N LYS A 31 6.83 2.44 6.58
CA LYS A 31 7.77 3.08 7.51
C LYS A 31 8.65 2.03 8.15
N LEU A 32 9.96 2.14 7.94
CA LEU A 32 10.95 1.22 8.50
C LEU A 32 11.51 1.76 9.82
N LYS A 33 11.65 0.88 10.81
CA LYS A 33 12.37 1.16 12.04
C LYS A 33 13.41 0.08 12.30
N PHE A 34 14.69 0.46 12.24
CA PHE A 34 15.78 -0.43 12.58
C PHE A 34 16.07 -0.38 14.08
N TRP A 35 16.13 -1.55 14.71
CA TRP A 35 16.36 -1.73 16.15
C TRP A 35 17.75 -2.32 16.46
N GLY A 36 18.73 -2.08 15.60
CA GLY A 36 20.11 -2.55 15.77
C GLY A 36 20.37 -3.98 15.29
N LYS A 37 19.40 -4.90 15.46
CA LYS A 37 19.48 -6.28 14.93
C LYS A 37 18.36 -6.64 13.97
N ASN A 38 17.17 -6.07 14.19
CA ASN A 38 15.98 -6.36 13.40
C ASN A 38 15.45 -5.09 12.74
N ILE A 39 14.75 -5.25 11.62
CA ILE A 39 13.98 -4.19 10.97
C ILE A 39 12.51 -4.48 11.24
N GLU A 40 11.84 -3.49 11.81
CA GLU A 40 10.39 -3.48 11.94
C GLU A 40 9.79 -2.71 10.76
N VAL A 41 8.88 -3.36 10.04
CA VAL A 41 8.19 -2.78 8.88
C VAL A 41 6.78 -2.40 9.29
N HIS A 42 6.46 -1.11 9.26
CA HIS A 42 5.12 -0.59 9.50
C HIS A 42 4.46 -0.22 8.17
N PRO A 43 3.65 -1.10 7.57
CA PRO A 43 2.87 -0.74 6.39
C PRO A 43 1.75 0.22 6.82
N LYS A 44 1.91 1.52 6.54
CA LYS A 44 0.84 2.50 6.75
C LYS A 44 0.07 2.69 5.46
N GLY A 45 -1.23 2.91 5.54
CA GLY A 45 -2.02 3.09 4.33
C GLY A 45 -3.48 2.77 4.57
N VAL A 46 -4.25 2.86 3.49
CA VAL A 46 -5.64 2.42 3.46
C VAL A 46 -5.74 1.36 2.38
N VAL A 47 -6.48 0.30 2.72
CA VAL A 47 -6.83 -0.78 1.82
C VAL A 47 -8.35 -0.85 1.81
N THR A 48 -8.95 -0.74 0.64
CA THR A 48 -10.39 -0.76 0.45
C THR A 48 -10.76 -1.91 -0.49
N VAL A 49 -11.80 -2.63 -0.13
CA VAL A 49 -12.49 -3.59 -1.00
C VAL A 49 -13.93 -3.10 -1.12
N GLU A 50 -14.38 -2.88 -2.35
CA GLU A 50 -15.77 -2.63 -2.69
C GLU A 50 -16.35 -3.93 -3.26
N LEU A 51 -17.57 -4.26 -2.85
CA LEU A 51 -18.35 -5.41 -3.32
C LEU A 51 -19.69 -4.88 -3.88
N PRO A 52 -20.36 -5.60 -4.80
CA PRO A 52 -21.68 -5.24 -5.33
C PRO A 52 -22.74 -4.96 -4.27
#